data_AF-A0A7V3D5V1-F1
#
_entry.id   AF-A0A7V3D5V1-F1
#
_cell.length_a   1.000
_cell.length_b   1.000
_cell.length_c   1.000
_cell.angle_alpha   90.00
_cell.angle_beta   90.00
_cell.angle_gamma   90.00
#
_symmetry.space_group_name_H-M   'P 1'
#
loop_
_entity.id
_entity.type
_entity.pdbx_description
1 polymer ?
#
loop_
_entity_poly.entity_id
_entity_poly.type
_entity_poly.pdbx_seq_one_letter_code
_entity_poly.pdbx_strand_id
1 'polypeptide(L)'
;MPEPAESTIPTLRELQARLQEVTQLLRQPTTIDEQARQALAELTEELARLLDAGAVPPEEVKRLAENTTHLAEALHHPHPSSGIAGIRERFEQALASAEAHAPLAVGLARRLVNALANLGI
;
A
#
# COMPACT_ATOMS: atom_id res chain seq x y z
N MET A 1 25.46 18.15 20.89
CA MET A 1 25.62 16.71 20.57
C MET A 1 24.41 16.31 19.73
N PRO A 2 24.57 15.85 18.49
CA PRO A 2 23.44 15.29 17.75
C PRO A 2 23.18 13.85 18.22
N GLU A 3 21.95 13.61 18.67
CA GLU A 3 21.44 12.33 19.13
C GLU A 3 21.22 11.35 17.96
N PRO A 4 21.29 10.04 18.21
CA PRO A 4 21.47 9.00 17.18
C PRO A 4 20.21 8.76 16.35
N ALA A 5 20.41 8.32 15.11
CA ALA A 5 19.36 7.85 14.21
C ALA A 5 18.58 6.69 14.86
N GLU A 6 17.39 6.98 15.39
CA GLU A 6 16.40 5.98 15.76
C GLU A 6 16.05 5.14 14.52
N SER A 7 16.14 3.83 14.69
CA SER A 7 15.94 2.85 13.62
C SER A 7 14.52 2.96 13.06
N THR A 8 14.50 3.06 11.74
CA THR A 8 13.42 3.40 10.81
C THR A 8 12.29 2.37 10.77
N ILE A 9 11.57 2.15 11.87
CA ILE A 9 10.29 1.43 11.84
C ILE A 9 9.17 2.47 11.89
N PRO A 10 8.38 2.65 10.81
CA PRO A 10 7.28 3.61 10.83
C PRO A 10 6.30 3.24 11.95
N THR A 11 6.01 4.20 12.82
CA THR A 11 4.98 4.02 13.84
C THR A 11 3.62 3.84 13.17
N LEU A 12 2.65 3.25 13.89
CA LEU A 12 1.29 3.06 13.38
C LEU A 12 0.67 4.37 12.86
N ARG A 13 0.94 5.48 13.55
CA ARG A 13 0.47 6.82 13.16
C ARG A 13 1.14 7.32 11.89
N GLU A 14 2.44 7.09 11.72
CA GLU A 14 3.15 7.44 10.49
C GLU A 14 2.66 6.61 9.30
N LEU A 15 2.40 5.32 9.50
CA LEU A 15 1.86 4.46 8.45
C LEU A 15 0.45 4.89 8.03
N GLN A 16 -0.42 5.27 8.99
CA GLN A 16 -1.71 5.87 8.69
C GLN A 16 -1.59 7.18 7.92
N ALA A 17 -0.68 8.07 8.34
CA ALA A 17 -0.45 9.34 7.65
C ALA A 17 -0.02 9.09 6.19
N ARG A 18 0.90 8.15 5.96
CA ARG A 18 1.35 7.77 4.62
C ARG A 18 0.23 7.19 3.75
N LEU A 19 -0.65 6.35 4.31
CA LEU A 19 -1.81 5.83 3.56
C LEU A 19 -2.79 6.96 3.17
N GLN A 20 -2.98 7.95 4.04
CA GLN A 20 -3.80 9.12 3.75
C GLN A 20 -3.16 10.01 2.68
N GLU A 21 -1.85 10.23 2.75
CA GLU A 21 -1.09 10.96 1.72
C GLU A 21 -1.18 10.26 0.37
N VAL A 22 -1.02 8.94 0.33
CA VAL A 22 -1.21 8.15 -0.90
C VAL A 22 -2.63 8.28 -1.43
N THR A 23 -3.65 8.21 -0.57
CA THR A 23 -5.05 8.37 -1.00
C THR A 23 -5.29 9.75 -1.61
N GLN A 24 -4.65 10.80 -1.07
CA GLN A 24 -4.69 12.15 -1.64
C GLN A 24 -3.96 12.23 -2.99
N LEU A 25 -2.80 11.57 -3.12
CA LEU A 25 -2.05 11.49 -4.37
C LEU A 25 -2.85 10.78 -5.46
N LEU A 26 -3.58 9.72 -5.13
CA LEU A 26 -4.44 8.99 -6.06
C LEU A 26 -5.65 9.79 -6.54
N ARG A 27 -6.03 10.87 -5.84
CA ARG A 27 -7.07 11.78 -6.32
C ARG A 27 -6.54 12.74 -7.38
N GLN A 28 -5.22 12.86 -7.53
CA GLN A 28 -4.64 13.69 -8.57
C GLN A 28 -4.72 12.99 -9.94
N PRO A 29 -4.87 13.74 -11.03
CA PRO A 29 -4.80 13.18 -12.38
C PRO A 29 -3.39 12.63 -12.63
N THR A 30 -3.30 11.32 -12.87
CA THR A 30 -2.04 10.58 -13.06
C THR A 30 -2.15 9.65 -14.27
N THR A 31 -1.03 9.07 -14.69
CA THR A 31 -0.93 8.10 -15.80
C THR A 31 -1.51 6.71 -15.49
N ILE A 32 -1.93 6.48 -14.26
CA ILE A 32 -2.56 5.24 -13.83
C ILE A 32 -4.02 5.22 -14.31
N ASP A 33 -4.47 4.11 -14.87
CA ASP A 33 -5.86 3.93 -15.29
C ASP A 33 -6.86 4.09 -14.11
N GLU A 34 -8.06 4.55 -14.44
CA GLU A 34 -9.11 4.81 -13.46
C GLU A 34 -9.45 3.59 -12.59
N GLN A 35 -9.45 2.39 -13.18
CA GLN A 35 -9.77 1.16 -12.46
C GLN A 35 -8.68 0.81 -11.42
N ALA A 36 -7.41 0.94 -11.79
CA ALA A 36 -6.29 0.66 -10.89
C ALA A 36 -6.22 1.72 -9.78
N ARG A 37 -6.46 2.98 -10.12
CA ARG A 37 -6.54 4.09 -9.16
C ARG A 37 -7.66 3.91 -8.15
N GLN A 38 -8.85 3.52 -8.60
CA GLN A 38 -9.99 3.24 -7.73
C GLN A 38 -9.69 2.07 -6.78
N ALA A 39 -9.19 0.94 -7.32
CA ALA A 39 -8.89 -0.24 -6.50
C ALA A 39 -7.81 0.06 -5.44
N LEU A 40 -6.82 0.88 -5.78
CA LEU A 40 -5.78 1.30 -4.85
C LEU A 40 -6.33 2.25 -3.77
N ALA A 41 -7.22 3.18 -4.12
CA ALA A 41 -7.87 4.07 -3.15
C ALA A 41 -8.80 3.30 -2.18
N GLU A 42 -9.56 2.31 -2.68
CA GLU A 42 -10.37 1.43 -1.84
C GLU A 42 -9.48 0.64 -0.86
N LEU A 43 -8.36 0.10 -1.35
CA LEU A 43 -7.41 -0.65 -0.52
C LEU A 43 -6.77 0.21 0.56
N THR A 44 -6.29 1.41 0.23
CA THR A 44 -5.65 2.30 1.21
C THR A 44 -6.63 2.78 2.28
N GLU A 45 -7.89 3.03 1.92
CA GLU A 45 -8.93 3.40 2.86
C GLU A 45 -9.26 2.25 3.82
N GLU A 46 -9.40 1.03 3.31
CA GLU A 46 -9.65 -0.16 4.14
C GLU A 46 -8.49 -0.43 5.10
N LEU A 47 -7.24 -0.32 4.63
CA LEU A 47 -6.07 -0.49 5.47
C LEU A 47 -6.00 0.60 6.54
N ALA A 48 -6.32 1.85 6.22
CA ALA A 48 -6.37 2.91 7.21
C ALA A 48 -7.42 2.63 8.31
N ARG A 49 -8.61 2.11 7.94
CA ARG A 49 -9.65 1.69 8.90
C ARG A 49 -9.19 0.54 9.79
N LEU A 50 -8.54 -0.48 9.21
CA LEU A 50 -8.01 -1.62 9.96
C LEU A 50 -6.93 -1.20 10.96
N LEU A 51 -6.11 -0.21 10.60
CA LEU A 51 -5.11 0.36 11.49
C LEU A 51 -5.72 1.25 12.59
N ASP A 52 -6.90 1.84 12.35
CA ASP A 52 -7.62 2.72 13.29
C ASP A 52 -8.49 1.96 14.32
N ALA A 53 -8.87 0.71 14.03
CA ALA A 53 -9.81 -0.10 14.82
C ALA A 53 -9.36 -0.47 16.27
N GLY A 54 -8.37 0.21 16.85
CA GLY A 54 -8.15 0.29 18.29
C GLY A 54 -7.35 -0.85 18.94
N ALA A 55 -6.97 -1.88 18.19
CA ALA A 55 -6.04 -2.92 18.61
C ALA A 55 -4.68 -2.75 17.90
N VAL A 56 -3.59 -3.25 18.50
CA VAL A 56 -2.30 -3.36 17.80
C VAL A 56 -2.54 -4.21 16.55
N PRO A 57 -2.43 -3.64 15.33
CA PRO A 57 -2.78 -4.40 14.15
C PRO A 57 -1.77 -5.54 13.95
N PRO A 58 -2.20 -6.69 13.42
CA PRO A 58 -1.32 -7.80 13.08
C PRO A 58 -0.16 -7.32 12.20
N GLU A 59 1.02 -7.90 12.39
CA GLU A 59 2.22 -7.50 11.65
C GLU A 59 2.03 -7.66 10.14
N GLU A 60 1.25 -8.66 9.73
CA GLU A 60 0.83 -8.91 8.34
C GLU A 60 0.01 -7.74 7.76
N VAL A 61 -0.88 -7.13 8.56
CA VAL A 61 -1.66 -5.96 8.12
C VAL A 61 -0.77 -4.72 7.98
N LYS A 62 0.20 -4.54 8.90
CA LYS A 62 1.20 -3.46 8.79
C LYS A 62 2.07 -3.63 7.55
N ARG A 63 2.55 -4.85 7.29
CA ARG A 63 3.31 -5.18 6.07
C ARG A 63 2.50 -4.94 4.80
N LEU A 64 1.21 -5.29 4.80
CA LEU A 64 0.34 -5.04 3.66
C LEU A 64 0.17 -3.54 3.41
N ALA A 65 -0.06 -2.75 4.46
CA ALA A 65 -0.12 -1.30 4.39
C ALA A 65 1.17 -0.67 3.84
N GLU A 66 2.34 -1.07 4.35
CA GLU A 66 3.63 -0.55 3.87
C GLU A 66 3.87 -0.89 2.39
N ASN A 67 3.63 -2.13 1.97
CA ASN A 67 3.78 -2.52 0.57
C ASN A 67 2.78 -1.81 -0.34
N THR A 68 1.56 -1.54 0.15
CA THR A 68 0.56 -0.75 -0.59
C THR A 68 1.05 0.67 -0.83
N THR A 69 1.63 1.32 0.19
CA THR A 69 2.20 2.66 0.08
C THR A 69 3.33 2.68 -0.96
N HIS A 70 4.28 1.74 -0.86
CA HIS A 70 5.39 1.66 -1.82
C HIS A 70 4.92 1.41 -3.26
N LEU A 71 3.89 0.57 -3.45
CA LEU A 71 3.31 0.33 -4.76
C LEU A 71 2.66 1.59 -5.32
N ALA A 72 1.91 2.32 -4.51
CA ALA A 72 1.27 3.56 -4.92
C ALA A 72 2.28 4.65 -5.30
N GLU A 73 3.34 4.80 -4.50
CA GLU A 73 4.43 5.74 -4.79
C GLU A 73 5.13 5.38 -6.11
N ALA A 74 5.40 4.10 -6.35
CA ALA A 74 6.04 3.62 -7.57
C ALA A 74 5.17 3.83 -8.82
N LEU A 75 3.85 3.64 -8.69
CA LEU A 75 2.89 3.89 -9.78
C LEU A 75 2.73 5.38 -10.07
N HIS A 76 2.79 6.24 -9.05
CA HIS A 76 2.64 7.68 -9.20
C HIS A 76 3.93 8.36 -9.69
N HIS A 77 5.10 7.84 -9.29
CA HIS A 77 6.40 8.35 -9.69
C HIS A 77 7.23 7.24 -10.34
N PRO A 78 6.94 6.89 -11.60
CA PRO A 78 7.68 5.86 -12.33
C PRO A 78 9.14 6.31 -12.52
N HIS A 79 9.99 5.97 -11.54
CA HIS A 79 11.42 6.18 -11.64
C HIS A 79 11.98 5.14 -12.61
N PRO A 80 12.85 5.53 -13.56
CA PRO A 80 13.43 4.62 -14.55
C PRO A 80 14.28 3.49 -13.94
N SER A 81 14.60 3.57 -12.64
CA SER A 81 15.45 2.61 -11.92
C SER A 81 14.71 1.75 -10.89
N SER A 82 13.42 2.03 -10.63
CA SER A 82 12.62 1.34 -9.62
C SER A 82 11.77 0.26 -10.27
N GLY A 83 12.20 -1.00 -10.19
CA GLY A 83 11.44 -2.12 -10.76
C GLY A 83 10.11 -2.34 -10.02
N ILE A 84 9.00 -1.91 -10.63
CA ILE A 84 7.64 -2.15 -10.12
C ILE A 84 7.39 -3.65 -9.87
N ALA A 85 7.97 -4.53 -10.68
CA ALA A 85 7.88 -5.98 -10.52
C ALA A 85 8.34 -6.47 -9.14
N GLY A 86 9.43 -5.93 -8.59
CA GLY A 86 9.93 -6.34 -7.28
C GLY A 86 9.07 -5.81 -6.11
N ILE A 87 8.44 -4.65 -6.29
CA ILE A 87 7.48 -4.09 -5.32
C ILE A 87 6.18 -4.91 -5.35
N ARG A 88 5.72 -5.26 -6.56
CA ARG A 88 4.56 -6.11 -6.77
C ARG A 88 4.72 -7.49 -6.15
N GLU A 89 5.86 -8.16 -6.34
CA GLU A 89 6.10 -9.48 -5.74
C GLU A 89 6.03 -9.44 -4.20
N ARG A 90 6.64 -8.43 -3.57
CA ARG A 90 6.55 -8.22 -2.12
C ARG A 90 5.11 -7.93 -1.67
N PHE A 91 4.37 -7.17 -2.47
CA PHE A 91 2.95 -6.93 -2.22
C PHE A 91 2.15 -8.24 -2.27
N GLU A 92 2.32 -9.07 -3.30
CA GLU A 92 1.63 -10.36 -3.42
C GLU A 92 1.97 -11.32 -2.26
N GLN A 93 3.21 -11.31 -1.78
CA GLN A 93 3.61 -12.05 -0.57
C GLN A 93 2.89 -11.55 0.70
N ALA A 94 2.74 -10.22 0.83
CA ALA A 94 2.02 -9.63 1.95
C ALA A 94 0.52 -9.97 1.91
N LEU A 95 -0.09 -10.08 0.72
CA LEU A 95 -1.49 -10.50 0.56
C LEU A 95 -1.71 -11.90 1.12
N ALA A 96 -0.86 -12.86 0.75
CA ALA A 96 -0.98 -14.24 1.21
C ALA A 96 -0.92 -14.35 2.74
N SER A 97 -0.11 -13.50 3.37
CA SER A 97 0.05 -13.46 4.83
C SER A 97 -1.11 -12.74 5.53
N ALA A 98 -1.68 -11.72 4.89
CA ALA A 98 -2.74 -10.90 5.46
C ALA A 98 -4.15 -11.49 5.30
N GLU A 99 -4.35 -12.52 4.46
CA GLU A 99 -5.69 -13.09 4.16
C GLU A 99 -6.44 -13.58 5.40
N ALA A 100 -5.72 -14.14 6.37
CA ALA A 100 -6.29 -14.59 7.64
C ALA A 100 -6.80 -13.45 8.54
N HIS A 101 -6.26 -12.24 8.38
CA HIS A 101 -6.49 -11.11 9.27
C HIS A 101 -7.29 -9.97 8.62
N ALA A 102 -7.21 -9.84 7.30
CA ALA A 102 -7.80 -8.75 6.53
C ALA A 102 -8.35 -9.26 5.18
N PRO A 103 -9.34 -10.17 5.17
CA PRO A 103 -9.84 -10.78 3.93
C PRO A 103 -10.43 -9.75 2.96
N LEU A 104 -11.05 -8.68 3.47
CA LEU A 104 -11.55 -7.58 2.65
C LEU A 104 -10.41 -6.82 1.96
N ALA A 105 -9.37 -6.45 2.70
CA ALA A 105 -8.19 -5.79 2.14
C ALA A 105 -7.50 -6.68 1.10
N VAL A 106 -7.39 -7.98 1.34
CA VAL A 106 -6.82 -8.92 0.35
C VAL A 106 -7.69 -9.03 -0.91
N GLY A 107 -9.01 -8.99 -0.78
CA GLY A 107 -9.92 -8.95 -1.94
C GLY A 107 -9.70 -7.70 -2.80
N LEU A 108 -9.62 -6.52 -2.17
CA LEU A 108 -9.34 -5.24 -2.84
C LEU A 108 -7.94 -5.25 -3.48
N ALA A 109 -6.95 -5.79 -2.78
CA ALA A 109 -5.60 -5.92 -3.28
C ALA A 109 -5.48 -6.86 -4.48
N ARG A 110 -6.20 -7.99 -4.49
CA ARG A 110 -6.30 -8.86 -5.68
C ARG A 110 -6.93 -8.12 -6.86
N ARG A 111 -7.97 -7.31 -6.63
CA ARG A 111 -8.57 -6.47 -7.68
C ARG A 111 -7.56 -5.49 -8.27
N LEU A 112 -6.74 -4.87 -7.42
CA LEU A 112 -5.65 -4.00 -7.86
C LEU A 112 -4.62 -4.75 -8.71
N VAL A 113 -4.13 -5.92 -8.28
CA VAL A 113 -3.17 -6.72 -9.07
C VAL A 113 -3.72 -7.06 -10.45
N ASN A 114 -5.00 -7.45 -10.54
CA ASN A 114 -5.65 -7.72 -11.81
C ASN A 114 -5.76 -6.46 -12.68
N ALA A 115 -6.07 -5.31 -12.09
CA ALA A 115 -6.10 -4.04 -12.81
C ALA A 115 -4.72 -3.67 -13.38
N LEU A 116 -3.65 -3.85 -12.59
CA LEU A 116 -2.26 -3.60 -13.02
C LEU A 116 -1.83 -4.58 -14.12
N ALA A 117 -2.15 -5.86 -13.98
CA ALA A 117 -1.84 -6.88 -14.97
C ALA A 117 -2.47 -6.59 -16.34
N ASN A 118 -3.70 -6.06 -16.36
CA ASN A 118 -4.36 -5.63 -17.60
C ASN A 118 -3.65 -4.44 -18.29
N LEU A 119 -2.83 -3.69 -17.56
CA LEU A 119 -2.03 -2.57 -18.09
C LEU A 119 -0.63 -3.01 -18.57
N GLY A 120 -0.30 -4.31 -18.45
CA GLY A 120 1.04 -4.81 -18.77
C GLY A 120 2.10 -4.48 -17.72
N ILE A 121 1.67 -4.16 -16.49
CA ILE A 121 2.49 -3.84 -15.32
C ILE A 121 2.47 -5.02 -14.34
#